data_AF-A0A182Y6M9-F1
#
_entry.id   AF-A0A182Y6M9-F1
#
_cell.length_a   1.000
_cell.length_b   1.000
_cell.length_c   1.000
_cell.angle_alpha   90.00
_cell.angle_beta   90.00
_cell.angle_gamma   90.00
#
_symmetry.space_group_name_H-M   'P 1'
#
loop_
_entity.id
_entity.type
_entity.pdbx_description
1 polymer ?
#
loop_
_entity_poly.entity_id
_entity_poly.type
_entity_poly.pdbx_seq_one_letter_code
_entity_poly.pdbx_strand_id
1 'polypeptide(L)'
;MVSTVAPVSDIPNASQTTKNWDIFKLQRKILLVFGLWPADRLVRRWYLKGLIAINLAALAICMVGEFLHGLYAYRDGNLSECIESICPTVARISGFLRMVFYLVNEAKIDQVLNNISKLLQDKHPRDNAICKQMTTLGQQFTFYLFLMMFFAACLYGVTPFCIMAYNWYQGQRPLVKLLPFKLALPFDSQNSYYFVLTTIFLNYASAPTITSQSGSDALFSGVCLYVYGQFQAIKLDLEALSATLDKGSLKGSVAETQRVTDELRRISKRHQQIIDLVAEVRTAFTPNVLLAYTATAIIMCIVCVAMLVVEGIYKLTYLPYAFAELTLLFLYSYSGTIIRDSSETLQTVAYDFPWYRFDRNTRHLIQMIMIRAQHGSNVDVPFFETSMASFSAIVRTASSYITLMKSFL
;
A
#
# COMPACT_ATOMS: atom_id res chain seq x y z
N MET A 1 26.87 48.25 41.38
CA MET A 1 27.23 48.70 40.02
C MET A 1 27.50 47.45 39.20
N VAL A 2 26.91 47.36 38.00
CA VAL A 2 26.90 46.22 37.06
C VAL A 2 25.86 45.13 37.36
N SER A 3 24.64 45.37 36.90
CA SER A 3 23.65 44.35 36.55
C SER A 3 23.92 43.88 35.11
N THR A 4 24.41 42.65 34.95
CA THR A 4 24.55 42.01 33.63
C THR A 4 23.31 41.19 33.30
N VAL A 5 22.55 41.76 32.37
CA VAL A 5 21.50 41.22 31.51
C VAL A 5 21.43 39.69 31.42
N ALA A 6 20.30 39.12 31.83
CA ALA A 6 19.89 37.77 31.45
C ALA A 6 19.42 37.77 29.98
N PRO A 7 19.79 36.77 29.16
CA PRO A 7 19.45 36.75 27.75
C PRO A 7 17.95 36.45 27.55
N VAL A 8 17.41 37.08 26.51
CA VAL A 8 16.03 37.01 26.03
C VAL A 8 15.57 35.55 25.94
N SER A 9 14.55 35.23 26.73
CA SER A 9 13.81 33.98 26.68
C SER A 9 13.28 33.71 25.28
N ASP A 10 13.48 32.46 24.86
CA ASP A 10 12.97 31.82 23.66
C ASP A 10 11.66 32.41 23.14
N ILE A 11 11.75 33.06 21.98
CA ILE A 11 10.62 33.21 21.08
C ILE A 11 10.21 31.78 20.71
N PRO A 12 8.98 31.33 21.01
CA PRO A 12 8.54 30.02 20.56
C PRO A 12 8.52 30.04 19.04
N ASN A 13 9.44 29.29 18.43
CA ASN A 13 9.47 29.06 17.00
C ASN A 13 8.10 28.54 16.55
N ALA A 14 7.35 29.40 15.88
CA ALA A 14 6.09 29.07 15.23
C ALA A 14 6.34 28.18 14.00
N SER A 15 6.72 26.90 14.20
CA SER A 15 6.63 25.86 13.17
C SER A 15 6.87 24.41 13.64
N GLN A 16 6.60 24.07 14.91
CA GLN A 16 6.48 22.67 15.32
C GLN A 16 5.07 22.41 15.88
N THR A 17 4.07 22.52 15.01
CA THR A 17 2.90 21.65 15.15
C THR A 17 3.43 20.23 15.01
N THR A 18 3.51 19.51 16.12
CA THR A 18 3.73 18.05 16.15
C THR A 18 2.68 17.42 15.25
N LYS A 19 3.05 17.13 13.99
CA LYS A 19 2.16 16.50 13.02
C LYS A 19 1.74 15.15 13.59
N ASN A 20 0.50 15.08 14.07
CA ASN A 20 0.00 13.89 14.72
C ASN A 20 -0.48 12.90 13.65
N TRP A 21 0.37 11.92 13.32
CA TRP A 21 0.10 10.89 12.32
C TRP A 21 -0.78 9.74 12.85
N ASP A 22 -1.67 10.01 13.80
CA ASP A 22 -2.50 8.99 14.45
C ASP A 22 -3.36 8.19 13.47
N ILE A 23 -3.72 8.78 12.32
CA ILE A 23 -4.44 8.06 11.26
C ILE A 23 -3.61 6.94 10.65
N PHE A 24 -2.34 7.23 10.37
CA PHE A 24 -1.41 6.31 9.73
C PHE A 24 -0.45 5.68 10.75
N LYS A 25 -0.88 5.50 12.00
CA LYS A 25 -0.01 5.09 13.11
C LYS A 25 0.70 3.77 12.85
N LEU A 26 -0.02 2.76 12.34
CA LEU A 26 0.56 1.44 12.08
C LEU A 26 1.45 1.44 10.84
N GLN A 27 0.99 2.09 9.77
CA GLN A 27 1.74 2.29 8.53
C GLN A 27 3.07 3.01 8.81
N ARG A 28 3.02 4.06 9.63
CA ARG A 28 4.20 4.81 10.08
C ARG A 28 5.15 3.94 10.88
N LYS A 29 4.65 3.14 11.83
CA LYS A 29 5.51 2.23 12.60
C LYS A 29 6.24 1.24 11.71
N ILE A 30 5.56 0.62 10.75
CA ILE A 30 6.15 -0.35 9.81
C ILE A 30 7.25 0.31 8.97
N LEU A 31 6.97 1.49 8.39
CA LEU A 31 7.93 2.22 7.56
C LEU A 31 9.11 2.80 8.35
N LEU A 32 8.91 3.19 9.62
CA LEU A 32 9.97 3.72 10.47
C LEU A 32 11.00 2.66 10.89
N VAL A 33 10.62 1.39 11.02
CA VAL A 33 11.55 0.31 11.42
C VAL A 33 12.76 0.24 10.48
N PHE A 34 12.58 0.60 9.20
CA PHE A 34 13.64 0.59 8.19
C PHE A 34 14.00 1.98 7.65
N GLY A 35 13.52 3.04 8.31
CA GLY A 35 13.85 4.44 7.98
C GLY A 35 13.16 5.01 6.74
N LEU A 36 12.13 4.35 6.21
CA LEU A 36 11.46 4.70 4.95
C LEU A 36 10.28 5.68 5.11
N TRP A 37 10.05 6.23 6.31
CA TRP A 37 8.96 7.18 6.51
C TRP A 37 9.23 8.50 5.76
N PRO A 38 8.35 8.92 4.83
CA PRO A 38 8.61 10.07 3.94
C PRO A 38 8.65 11.43 4.66
N ALA A 39 7.83 11.62 5.71
CA ALA A 39 7.71 12.93 6.35
C ALA A 39 8.95 13.33 7.17
N ASP A 40 9.83 12.38 7.47
CA ASP A 40 11.07 12.64 8.22
C ASP A 40 12.26 12.97 7.29
N ARG A 41 12.02 13.17 5.98
CA ARG A 41 13.07 13.41 4.96
C ARG A 41 14.13 14.42 5.37
N LEU A 42 13.68 15.60 5.82
CA LEU A 42 14.54 16.74 6.15
C LEU A 42 15.25 16.59 7.50
N VAL A 43 14.72 15.73 8.39
CA VAL A 43 15.24 15.52 9.75
C VAL A 43 15.95 14.15 9.87
N ARG A 44 16.09 13.42 8.75
CA ARG A 44 16.63 12.07 8.73
C ARG A 44 18.10 12.08 9.15
N ARG A 45 18.34 11.62 10.38
CA ARG A 45 19.67 11.48 10.98
C ARG A 45 20.54 10.53 10.16
N TRP A 46 21.86 10.71 10.22
CA TRP A 46 22.83 9.96 9.41
C TRP A 46 22.72 8.44 9.55
N TYR A 47 22.43 7.94 10.75
CA TYR A 47 22.31 6.49 11.02
C TYR A 47 21.11 5.86 10.30
N LEU A 48 20.02 6.61 10.06
CA LEU A 48 18.89 6.11 9.28
C LEU A 48 19.25 5.99 7.80
N LYS A 49 20.05 6.93 7.27
CA LYS A 49 20.59 6.82 5.90
C LYS A 49 21.53 5.62 5.78
N GLY A 50 22.37 5.38 6.80
CA GLY A 50 23.19 4.18 6.90
C GLY A 50 22.36 2.89 6.92
N LEU A 51 21.30 2.84 7.72
CA LEU A 51 20.38 1.70 7.77
C LEU A 51 19.72 1.42 6.40
N ILE A 52 19.23 2.46 5.72
CA ILE A 52 18.66 2.35 4.36
C ILE A 52 19.70 1.77 3.39
N ALA A 53 20.94 2.26 3.43
CA ALA A 53 22.01 1.76 2.57
C ALA A 53 22.34 0.28 2.86
N ILE A 54 22.39 -0.12 4.13
CA ILE A 54 22.61 -1.51 4.55
C ILE A 54 21.48 -2.42 4.03
N ASN A 55 20.23 -2.00 4.18
CA ASN A 55 19.08 -2.75 3.70
C ASN A 55 19.12 -2.92 2.17
N LEU A 56 19.40 -1.85 1.41
CA LEU A 56 19.54 -1.93 -0.05
C LEU A 56 20.69 -2.84 -0.46
N ALA A 57 21.83 -2.77 0.22
CA ALA A 57 22.97 -3.65 -0.04
C ALA A 57 22.64 -5.11 0.27
N ALA A 58 21.99 -5.40 1.40
CA ALA A 58 21.56 -6.75 1.77
C ALA A 58 20.58 -7.32 0.73
N LEU A 59 19.60 -6.53 0.27
CA LEU A 59 18.67 -6.93 -0.78
C LEU A 59 19.39 -7.18 -2.12
N ALA A 60 20.33 -6.33 -2.51
CA ALA A 60 21.09 -6.48 -3.74
C ALA A 60 21.97 -7.75 -3.73
N ILE A 61 22.64 -8.04 -2.61
CA ILE A 61 23.45 -9.26 -2.45
C ILE A 61 22.56 -10.51 -2.57
N CYS A 62 21.41 -10.54 -1.87
CA CYS A 62 20.47 -11.65 -1.96
C CYS A 62 19.91 -11.81 -3.38
N MET A 63 19.46 -10.72 -4.01
CA MET A 63 18.97 -10.70 -5.40
C MET A 63 19.97 -11.36 -6.35
N VAL A 64 21.24 -10.94 -6.31
CA VAL A 64 22.27 -11.47 -7.22
C VAL A 64 22.57 -12.93 -6.92
N GLY A 65 22.69 -13.30 -5.64
CA GLY A 65 22.98 -14.69 -5.26
C GLY A 65 21.84 -15.66 -5.58
N GLU A 66 20.57 -15.25 -5.42
CA GLU A 66 19.39 -16.06 -5.73
C GLU A 66 19.27 -16.23 -7.26
N PHE A 67 19.48 -15.15 -8.01
CA PHE A 67 19.49 -15.20 -9.48
C PHE A 67 20.59 -16.12 -10.02
N LEU A 68 21.82 -16.01 -9.51
CA LEU A 68 22.93 -16.88 -9.90
C LEU A 68 22.65 -18.35 -9.55
N HIS A 69 22.05 -18.61 -8.38
CA HIS A 69 21.66 -19.98 -8.01
C HIS A 69 20.65 -20.57 -8.99
N GLY A 70 19.62 -19.79 -9.37
CA GLY A 70 18.65 -20.21 -10.37
C GLY A 70 19.26 -20.50 -11.74
N LEU A 71 20.25 -19.70 -12.15
CA LEU A 71 20.99 -19.94 -13.40
C LEU A 71 21.83 -21.22 -13.35
N TYR A 72 22.52 -21.49 -12.24
CA TYR A 72 23.29 -22.72 -12.07
C TYR A 72 22.38 -23.95 -12.04
N ALA A 73 21.28 -23.90 -11.29
CA ALA A 73 20.29 -24.98 -11.26
C ALA A 73 19.71 -25.27 -12.65
N TYR A 74 19.43 -24.24 -13.44
CA TYR A 74 18.98 -24.40 -14.83
C TYR A 74 20.04 -25.08 -15.70
N ARG A 75 21.30 -24.64 -15.59
CA ARG A 75 22.43 -25.23 -16.33
C ARG A 75 22.64 -26.71 -15.99
N ASP A 76 22.44 -27.08 -14.73
CA ASP A 76 22.60 -28.44 -14.24
C ASP A 76 21.38 -29.34 -14.54
N GLY A 77 20.33 -28.80 -15.18
CA GLY A 77 19.11 -29.53 -15.54
C GLY A 77 18.10 -29.70 -14.39
N ASN A 78 18.35 -29.09 -13.23
CA ASN A 78 17.48 -29.17 -12.06
C ASN A 78 16.38 -28.10 -12.11
N LEU A 79 15.36 -28.36 -12.94
CA LEU A 79 14.25 -27.41 -13.16
C LEU A 79 13.48 -27.07 -11.88
N SER A 80 13.28 -28.05 -10.98
CA SER A 80 12.56 -27.83 -9.71
C SER A 80 13.28 -26.79 -8.83
N GLU A 81 14.60 -26.93 -8.67
CA GLU A 81 15.39 -25.98 -7.88
C GLU A 81 15.45 -24.60 -8.52
N CYS A 82 15.49 -24.54 -9.85
CA CYS A 82 15.39 -23.28 -10.57
C CYS A 82 14.07 -22.57 -10.24
N ILE A 83 12.92 -23.26 -10.34
CA ILE A 83 11.60 -22.69 -10.04
C ILE A 83 11.51 -22.21 -8.58
N GLU A 84 12.05 -22.98 -7.64
CA GLU A 84 12.10 -22.60 -6.21
C GLU A 84 12.90 -21.30 -5.97
N SER A 85 13.91 -21.01 -6.79
CA SER A 85 14.74 -19.80 -6.66
C SER A 85 14.10 -18.55 -7.28
N ILE A 86 13.26 -18.69 -8.32
CA ILE A 86 12.71 -17.54 -9.05
C ILE A 86 11.74 -16.75 -8.17
N CYS A 87 10.87 -17.42 -7.43
CA CYS A 87 9.87 -16.79 -6.59
C CYS A 87 10.47 -15.81 -5.54
N PRO A 88 11.42 -16.22 -4.68
CA PRO A 88 12.08 -15.29 -3.76
C PRO A 88 12.87 -14.21 -4.50
N THR A 89 13.51 -14.54 -5.63
CA THR A 89 14.25 -13.54 -6.44
C THR A 89 13.32 -12.40 -6.87
N VAL A 90 12.15 -12.71 -7.43
CA VAL A 90 11.18 -11.69 -7.86
C VAL A 90 10.65 -10.89 -6.66
N ALA A 91 10.41 -11.52 -5.51
CA ALA A 91 10.02 -10.84 -4.29
C ALA A 91 11.11 -9.86 -3.80
N ARG A 92 12.39 -10.26 -3.85
CA ARG A 92 13.53 -9.38 -3.49
C ARG A 92 13.68 -8.22 -4.47
N ILE A 93 13.53 -8.47 -5.77
CA ILE A 93 13.52 -7.43 -6.80
C ILE A 93 12.41 -6.41 -6.52
N SER A 94 11.19 -6.88 -6.26
CA SER A 94 10.04 -6.05 -5.90
C SER A 94 10.32 -5.19 -4.65
N GLY A 95 10.80 -5.81 -3.56
CA GLY A 95 11.16 -5.09 -2.33
C GLY A 95 12.24 -4.02 -2.56
N PHE A 96 13.29 -4.35 -3.31
CA PHE A 96 14.36 -3.41 -3.67
C PHE A 96 13.80 -2.22 -4.47
N LEU A 97 13.04 -2.48 -5.53
CA LEU A 97 12.45 -1.44 -6.37
C LEU A 97 11.48 -0.55 -5.61
N ARG A 98 10.63 -1.11 -4.73
CA ARG A 98 9.74 -0.34 -3.85
C ARG A 98 10.52 0.62 -2.98
N MET A 99 11.59 0.13 -2.38
CA MET A 99 12.44 0.92 -1.51
C MET A 99 13.08 2.09 -2.28
N VAL A 100 13.59 1.84 -3.48
CA VAL A 100 14.12 2.88 -4.38
C VAL A 100 13.03 3.88 -4.77
N PHE A 101 11.84 3.42 -5.18
CA PHE A 101 10.74 4.31 -5.56
C PHE A 101 10.25 5.19 -4.43
N TYR A 102 10.22 4.67 -3.20
CA TYR A 102 9.88 5.46 -2.02
C TYR A 102 10.89 6.56 -1.75
N LEU A 103 12.18 6.29 -1.95
CA LEU A 103 13.24 7.31 -1.79
C LEU A 103 13.21 8.36 -2.91
N VAL A 104 12.95 7.94 -4.16
CA VAL A 104 12.90 8.86 -5.31
C VAL A 104 11.63 9.72 -5.27
N ASN A 105 10.48 9.15 -4.94
CA ASN A 105 9.19 9.86 -4.87
C ASN A 105 8.86 10.41 -3.48
N GLU A 106 9.81 10.39 -2.54
CA GLU A 106 9.61 10.76 -1.14
C GLU A 106 8.96 12.15 -1.00
N ALA A 107 9.38 13.11 -1.85
CA ALA A 107 8.85 14.47 -1.87
C ALA A 107 7.35 14.52 -2.19
N LYS A 108 6.91 13.74 -3.18
CA LYS A 108 5.51 13.69 -3.62
C LYS A 108 4.63 13.02 -2.58
N ILE A 109 5.14 11.94 -1.97
CA ILE A 109 4.41 11.24 -0.89
C ILE A 109 4.30 12.14 0.34
N ASP A 110 5.35 12.87 0.71
CA ASP A 110 5.30 13.84 1.81
C ASP A 110 4.30 14.98 1.52
N GLN A 111 4.24 15.49 0.28
CA GLN A 111 3.23 16.48 -0.12
C GLN A 111 1.80 15.96 0.09
N VAL A 112 1.50 14.75 -0.37
CA VAL A 112 0.19 14.10 -0.17
C VAL A 112 -0.14 14.01 1.32
N LEU A 113 0.80 13.51 2.13
CA LEU A 113 0.61 13.35 3.58
C LEU A 113 0.41 14.70 4.28
N ASN A 114 1.13 15.74 3.86
CA ASN A 114 0.99 17.09 4.38
C ASN A 114 -0.36 17.71 4.02
N ASN A 115 -0.84 17.49 2.81
CA ASN A 115 -2.15 17.97 2.37
C ASN A 115 -3.28 17.26 3.11
N ILE A 116 -3.17 15.95 3.33
CA ILE A 116 -4.07 15.21 4.21
C ILE A 116 -4.06 15.83 5.62
N SER A 117 -2.88 16.06 6.20
CA SER A 117 -2.76 16.66 7.54
C SER A 117 -3.40 18.05 7.65
N LYS A 118 -3.35 18.87 6.59
CA LYS A 118 -4.02 20.18 6.55
C LYS A 118 -5.55 20.03 6.50
N LEU A 119 -6.05 19.18 5.61
CA LEU A 119 -7.49 18.87 5.50
C LEU A 119 -8.06 18.25 6.79
N LEU A 120 -7.19 17.63 7.59
CA LEU A 120 -7.50 17.11 8.91
C LEU A 120 -7.70 18.19 9.98
N GLN A 121 -7.02 19.33 9.88
CA GLN A 121 -7.14 20.44 10.82
C GLN A 121 -8.42 21.25 10.57
N ASP A 122 -8.81 21.39 9.29
CA ASP A 122 -10.01 22.13 8.88
C ASP A 122 -11.31 21.29 8.94
N LYS A 123 -11.35 20.25 9.77
CA LYS A 123 -12.45 19.25 9.78
C LYS A 123 -13.76 19.79 10.35
N HIS A 124 -14.86 19.45 9.67
CA HIS A 124 -16.20 19.63 10.22
C HIS A 124 -16.50 18.53 11.27
N PRO A 125 -17.21 18.81 12.39
CA PRO A 125 -17.49 17.82 13.43
C PRO A 125 -18.20 16.56 12.92
N ARG A 126 -19.05 16.71 11.90
CA ARG A 126 -19.78 15.59 11.25
C ARG A 126 -18.85 14.59 10.56
N ASP A 127 -17.67 15.03 10.14
CA ASP A 127 -16.71 14.19 9.40
C ASP A 127 -15.91 13.27 10.33
N ASN A 128 -15.91 13.56 11.64
CA ASN A 128 -15.09 12.84 12.61
C ASN A 128 -15.49 11.37 12.70
N ALA A 129 -16.79 11.07 12.65
CA ALA A 129 -17.28 9.70 12.71
C ALA A 129 -16.79 8.88 11.50
N ILE A 130 -16.99 9.39 10.28
CA ILE A 130 -16.55 8.72 9.04
C ILE A 130 -15.03 8.59 9.03
N CYS A 131 -14.31 9.68 9.29
CA CYS A 131 -12.84 9.66 9.28
C CYS A 131 -12.30 8.65 10.30
N LYS A 132 -12.88 8.58 11.50
CA LYS A 132 -12.46 7.61 12.53
C LYS A 132 -12.74 6.18 12.07
N GLN A 133 -13.91 5.92 11.49
CA GLN A 133 -14.24 4.60 10.96
C GLN A 133 -13.28 4.17 9.85
N MET A 134 -13.01 5.03 8.86
CA MET A 134 -12.08 4.74 7.76
C MET A 134 -10.64 4.57 8.24
N THR A 135 -10.24 5.34 9.26
CA THR A 135 -8.94 5.18 9.92
C THR A 135 -8.82 3.81 10.58
N THR A 136 -9.81 3.39 11.36
CA THR A 136 -9.82 2.08 12.02
C THR A 136 -9.77 0.96 10.98
N LEU A 137 -10.58 1.05 9.92
CA LEU A 137 -10.59 0.09 8.82
C LEU A 137 -9.20 0.00 8.15
N GLY A 138 -8.58 1.14 7.84
CA GLY A 138 -7.24 1.18 7.24
C GLY A 138 -6.16 0.59 8.14
N GLN A 139 -6.25 0.79 9.46
CA GLN A 139 -5.34 0.16 10.42
C GLN A 139 -5.56 -1.35 10.53
N GLN A 140 -6.82 -1.82 10.49
CA GLN A 140 -7.14 -3.25 10.45
C GLN A 140 -6.58 -3.91 9.18
N PHE A 141 -6.82 -3.34 7.99
CA PHE A 141 -6.24 -3.85 6.74
C PHE A 141 -4.73 -3.89 6.80
N THR A 142 -4.10 -2.82 7.28
CA THR A 142 -2.64 -2.79 7.47
C THR A 142 -2.15 -3.92 8.38
N PHE A 143 -2.85 -4.15 9.50
CA PHE A 143 -2.50 -5.20 10.45
C PHE A 143 -2.62 -6.59 9.83
N TYR A 144 -3.75 -6.89 9.17
CA TYR A 144 -3.96 -8.19 8.55
C TYR A 144 -3.00 -8.46 7.39
N LEU A 145 -2.73 -7.46 6.55
CA LEU A 145 -1.74 -7.58 5.46
C LEU A 145 -0.34 -7.85 5.99
N PHE A 146 0.08 -7.09 7.00
CA PHE A 146 1.37 -7.30 7.66
C PHE A 146 1.46 -8.69 8.28
N LEU A 147 0.40 -9.13 8.98
CA LEU A 147 0.34 -10.44 9.60
C LEU A 147 0.43 -11.58 8.58
N MET A 148 -0.32 -11.49 7.46
CA MET A 148 -0.26 -12.49 6.38
C MET A 148 1.13 -12.59 5.76
N MET A 149 1.74 -11.43 5.44
CA MET A 149 3.09 -11.40 4.85
C MET A 149 4.16 -11.89 5.83
N PHE A 150 4.04 -11.52 7.11
CA PHE A 150 4.93 -12.00 8.17
C PHE A 150 4.80 -13.51 8.36
N PHE A 151 3.58 -14.03 8.40
CA PHE A 151 3.33 -15.47 8.53
C PHE A 151 3.87 -16.26 7.35
N ALA A 152 3.64 -15.79 6.11
CA ALA A 152 4.22 -16.41 4.92
C ALA A 152 5.76 -16.45 4.99
N ALA A 153 6.39 -15.35 5.39
CA ALA A 153 7.84 -15.31 5.56
C ALA A 153 8.36 -16.24 6.66
N CYS A 154 7.66 -16.34 7.79
CA CYS A 154 8.00 -17.29 8.85
C CYS A 154 7.92 -18.73 8.36
N LEU A 155 6.90 -19.08 7.55
CA LEU A 155 6.80 -20.40 6.96
C LEU A 155 7.99 -20.72 6.05
N TYR A 156 8.39 -19.80 5.17
CA TYR A 156 9.60 -19.97 4.36
C TYR A 156 10.86 -20.11 5.22
N GLY A 157 10.98 -19.34 6.30
CA GLY A 157 12.12 -19.42 7.22
C GLY A 157 12.20 -20.74 8.00
N VAL A 158 11.06 -21.26 8.46
CA VAL A 158 10.99 -22.42 9.37
C VAL A 158 10.98 -23.75 8.63
N THR A 159 10.40 -23.82 7.42
CA THR A 159 10.25 -25.07 6.66
C THR A 159 11.55 -25.87 6.47
N PRO A 160 12.68 -25.28 6.07
CA PRO A 160 13.93 -26.04 5.95
C PRO A 160 14.42 -26.63 7.28
N PHE A 161 14.16 -25.98 8.41
CA PHE A 161 14.49 -26.54 9.74
C PHE A 161 13.59 -27.70 10.12
N CYS A 162 12.29 -27.63 9.80
CA CYS A 162 11.37 -28.75 9.98
C CYS A 162 11.79 -29.97 9.16
N ILE A 163 12.18 -29.76 7.90
CA ILE A 163 12.67 -30.84 7.02
C ILE A 163 13.96 -31.43 7.56
N MET A 164 14.89 -30.58 7.99
CA MET A 164 16.15 -31.03 8.58
C MET A 164 15.93 -31.83 9.88
N ALA A 165 15.02 -31.39 10.75
CA ALA A 165 14.65 -32.11 11.97
C ALA A 165 13.98 -33.46 11.67
N TYR A 166 13.11 -33.52 10.65
CA TYR A 166 12.48 -34.75 10.20
C TYR A 166 13.51 -35.75 9.65
N ASN A 167 14.42 -35.30 8.79
CA ASN A 167 15.48 -36.15 8.23
C ASN A 167 16.42 -36.68 9.32
N TRP A 168 16.71 -35.85 10.33
CA TRP A 168 17.48 -36.28 11.51
C TRP A 168 16.75 -37.36 12.32
N TYR A 169 15.44 -37.18 12.55
CA TYR A 169 14.61 -38.18 13.23
C TYR A 169 14.55 -39.51 12.47
N GLN A 170 14.48 -39.46 11.14
CA GLN A 170 14.52 -40.64 10.26
C GLN A 170 15.91 -41.30 10.17
N GLY A 171 16.91 -40.78 10.88
CA GLY A 171 18.25 -41.35 10.92
C GLY A 171 19.08 -41.13 9.65
N GLN A 172 18.68 -40.22 8.75
CA GLN A 172 19.46 -39.90 7.55
C GLN A 172 20.76 -39.18 7.95
N ARG A 173 21.91 -39.81 7.66
CA ARG A 173 23.26 -39.26 7.90
C ARG A 173 24.09 -39.36 6.61
N PRO A 174 24.85 -38.31 6.21
CA PRO A 174 25.01 -37.01 6.87
C PRO A 174 23.79 -36.10 6.72
N LEU A 175 23.55 -35.25 7.74
CA LEU A 175 22.44 -34.29 7.71
C LEU A 175 22.78 -33.13 6.77
N VAL A 176 22.11 -33.08 5.61
CA VAL A 176 22.25 -31.97 4.66
C VAL A 176 21.57 -30.74 5.23
N LYS A 177 22.34 -29.66 5.41
CA LYS A 177 21.85 -28.38 5.93
C LYS A 177 21.17 -27.60 4.82
N LEU A 178 19.90 -27.24 5.06
CA LEU A 178 19.05 -26.54 4.12
C LEU A 178 18.95 -25.06 4.52
N LEU A 179 19.28 -24.16 3.59
CA LEU A 179 19.13 -22.72 3.80
C LEU A 179 17.66 -22.31 3.61
N PRO A 180 17.18 -21.27 4.33
CA PRO A 180 15.84 -20.70 4.13
C PRO A 180 15.53 -20.28 2.69
N PHE A 181 16.52 -19.67 2.04
CA PHE A 181 16.49 -19.30 0.64
C PHE A 181 17.75 -19.85 -0.02
N LYS A 182 17.60 -20.50 -1.17
CA LYS A 182 18.74 -21.07 -1.89
C LYS A 182 19.53 -19.94 -2.56
N LEU A 183 20.82 -19.84 -2.21
CA LEU A 183 21.71 -18.76 -2.64
C LEU A 183 23.00 -19.35 -3.20
N ALA A 184 23.54 -18.78 -4.27
CA ALA A 184 24.87 -19.12 -4.76
C ALA A 184 25.91 -18.49 -3.82
N LEU A 185 26.62 -19.33 -3.07
CA LEU A 185 27.62 -18.92 -2.09
C LEU A 185 29.02 -19.25 -2.58
N PRO A 186 30.02 -18.38 -2.33
CA PRO A 186 31.42 -18.66 -2.67
C PRO A 186 32.08 -19.65 -1.68
N PHE A 187 31.36 -20.08 -0.65
CA PHE A 187 31.84 -20.98 0.39
C PHE A 187 30.81 -22.10 0.64
N ASP A 188 31.28 -23.20 1.23
CA ASP A 188 30.43 -24.36 1.54
C ASP A 188 29.49 -24.07 2.73
N SER A 189 28.19 -24.03 2.46
CA SER A 189 27.14 -23.85 3.46
C SER A 189 26.91 -25.07 4.34
N GLN A 190 27.54 -26.22 4.06
CA GLN A 190 27.46 -27.40 4.92
C GLN A 190 28.35 -27.28 6.17
N ASN A 191 29.30 -26.34 6.20
CA ASN A 191 30.02 -26.01 7.43
C ASN A 191 29.10 -25.32 8.44
N SER A 192 29.09 -25.78 9.71
CA SER A 192 28.20 -25.26 10.76
C SER A 192 28.32 -23.77 11.01
N TYR A 193 29.54 -23.21 10.95
CA TYR A 193 29.75 -21.79 11.20
C TYR A 193 29.16 -20.93 10.07
N TYR A 194 29.51 -21.24 8.81
CA TYR A 194 29.00 -20.51 7.64
C TYR A 194 27.50 -20.69 7.45
N PHE A 195 26.95 -21.85 7.78
CA PHE A 195 25.51 -22.11 7.75
C PHE A 195 24.73 -21.14 8.66
N VAL A 196 25.15 -21.03 9.93
CA VAL A 196 24.47 -20.17 10.91
C VAL A 196 24.58 -18.69 10.50
N LEU A 197 25.77 -18.25 10.09
CA LEU A 197 26.00 -16.87 9.66
C LEU A 197 25.12 -16.51 8.45
N THR A 198 25.09 -17.39 7.44
CA THR A 198 24.27 -17.18 6.23
C THR A 198 22.78 -17.19 6.55
N THR A 199 22.35 -18.09 7.44
CA THR A 199 20.95 -18.15 7.90
C THR A 199 20.51 -16.85 8.57
N ILE A 200 21.34 -16.30 9.46
CA ILE A 200 21.05 -15.02 10.14
C ILE A 200 20.96 -13.89 9.10
N PHE A 201 21.89 -13.85 8.15
CA PHE A 201 21.89 -12.85 7.08
C PHE A 201 20.64 -12.93 6.19
N LEU A 202 20.24 -14.14 5.76
CA LEU A 202 19.06 -14.33 4.90
C LEU A 202 17.75 -13.93 5.60
N ASN A 203 17.60 -14.27 6.88
CA ASN A 203 16.46 -13.84 7.70
C ASN A 203 16.47 -12.33 7.98
N TYR A 204 17.65 -11.74 8.20
CA TYR A 204 17.73 -10.29 8.29
C TYR A 204 17.29 -9.63 6.98
N ALA A 205 17.76 -10.13 5.83
CA ALA A 205 17.45 -9.53 4.54
C ALA A 205 15.96 -9.71 4.15
N SER A 206 15.25 -10.72 4.67
CA SER A 206 13.81 -10.86 4.40
C SER A 206 12.98 -9.77 5.09
N ALA A 207 13.44 -9.26 6.24
CA ALA A 207 12.75 -8.21 6.99
C ALA A 207 12.53 -6.90 6.18
N PRO A 208 13.54 -6.28 5.52
CA PRO A 208 13.31 -5.11 4.67
C PRO A 208 12.46 -5.44 3.44
N THR A 209 12.47 -6.69 2.94
CA THR A 209 11.57 -7.11 1.83
C THR A 209 10.11 -7.01 2.26
N ILE A 210 9.76 -7.64 3.39
CA ILE A 210 8.39 -7.70 3.91
C ILE A 210 7.90 -6.31 4.30
N THR A 211 8.72 -5.54 5.01
CA THR A 211 8.33 -4.24 5.55
C THR A 211 8.27 -3.15 4.49
N SER A 212 9.15 -3.16 3.49
CA SER A 212 9.03 -2.24 2.35
C SER A 212 7.78 -2.54 1.53
N GLN A 213 7.46 -3.81 1.29
CA GLN A 213 6.23 -4.22 0.61
C GLN A 213 4.98 -3.86 1.42
N SER A 214 4.79 -4.48 2.59
CA SER A 214 3.62 -4.23 3.44
C SER A 214 3.46 -2.77 3.86
N GLY A 215 4.56 -2.06 4.15
CA GLY A 215 4.51 -0.65 4.54
C GLY A 215 4.08 0.26 3.39
N SER A 216 4.55 -0.01 2.17
CA SER A 216 4.16 0.80 1.00
C SER A 216 2.71 0.55 0.59
N ASP A 217 2.31 -0.72 0.53
CA ASP A 217 0.95 -1.16 0.21
C ASP A 217 -0.07 -0.63 1.21
N ALA A 218 0.26 -0.71 2.51
CA ALA A 218 -0.59 -0.23 3.58
C ALA A 218 -0.74 1.29 3.58
N LEU A 219 0.32 2.04 3.26
CA LEU A 219 0.25 3.49 3.15
C LEU A 219 -0.67 3.89 1.99
N PHE A 220 -0.49 3.27 0.82
CA PHE A 220 -1.34 3.52 -0.34
C PHE A 220 -2.82 3.26 -0.03
N SER A 221 -3.14 2.06 0.48
CA SER A 221 -4.52 1.70 0.81
C SER A 221 -5.12 2.61 1.90
N GLY A 222 -4.33 2.97 2.91
CA GLY A 222 -4.76 3.91 3.95
C GLY A 222 -5.11 5.30 3.39
N VAL A 223 -4.30 5.82 2.47
CA VAL A 223 -4.56 7.09 1.79
C VAL A 223 -5.83 7.00 0.93
N CYS A 224 -6.01 5.91 0.19
CA CYS A 224 -7.19 5.68 -0.62
C CYS A 224 -8.48 5.61 0.23
N LEU A 225 -8.43 4.93 1.38
CA LEU A 225 -9.55 4.87 2.34
C LEU A 225 -9.86 6.23 2.95
N TYR A 226 -8.84 7.05 3.22
CA TYR A 226 -9.06 8.42 3.68
C TYR A 226 -9.79 9.25 2.62
N VAL A 227 -9.33 9.20 1.36
CA VAL A 227 -9.97 9.89 0.23
C VAL A 227 -11.41 9.43 0.05
N TYR A 228 -11.65 8.11 0.07
CA TYR A 228 -12.99 7.54 0.06
C TYR A 228 -13.87 8.12 1.19
N GLY A 229 -13.34 8.19 2.40
CA GLY A 229 -14.04 8.80 3.54
C GLY A 229 -14.37 10.28 3.33
N GLN A 230 -13.53 11.02 2.61
CA GLN A 230 -13.79 12.43 2.27
C GLN A 230 -14.91 12.58 1.23
N PHE A 231 -14.98 11.71 0.23
CA PHE A 231 -16.11 11.69 -0.71
C PHE A 231 -17.43 11.34 0.01
N GLN A 232 -17.41 10.37 0.93
CA GLN A 232 -18.57 10.06 1.75
C GLN A 232 -18.99 11.22 2.66
N ALA A 233 -18.04 11.98 3.20
CA ALA A 233 -18.33 13.18 3.97
C ALA A 233 -19.04 14.25 3.14
N ILE A 234 -18.58 14.50 1.90
CA ILE A 234 -19.27 15.42 0.97
C ILE A 234 -20.68 14.95 0.66
N LYS A 235 -20.85 13.64 0.40
CA LYS A 235 -22.17 13.06 0.16
C LYS A 235 -23.11 13.37 1.32
N LEU A 236 -22.68 13.10 2.56
CA LEU A 236 -23.49 13.40 3.75
C LEU A 236 -23.74 14.91 3.92
N ASP A 237 -22.77 15.77 3.60
CA ASP A 237 -22.96 17.21 3.67
C ASP A 237 -24.04 17.70 2.68
N LEU A 238 -24.06 17.15 1.46
CA LEU A 238 -25.09 17.45 0.45
C LEU A 238 -26.47 16.92 0.87
N GLU A 239 -26.54 15.69 1.36
CA GLU A 239 -27.79 15.08 1.84
C GLU A 239 -28.35 15.83 3.07
N ALA A 240 -27.47 16.19 4.01
CA ALA A 240 -27.86 16.97 5.18
C ALA A 240 -28.32 18.38 4.80
N LEU A 241 -27.68 19.02 3.81
CA LEU A 241 -28.12 20.32 3.30
C LEU A 241 -29.51 20.20 2.65
N SER A 242 -29.72 19.18 1.82
CA SER A 242 -31.03 18.88 1.21
C SER A 242 -32.11 18.63 2.26
N ALA A 243 -31.79 17.91 3.34
CA ALA A 243 -32.73 17.60 4.42
C ALA A 243 -33.17 18.84 5.23
N THR A 244 -32.38 19.92 5.24
CA THR A 244 -32.74 21.18 5.91
C THR A 244 -33.71 22.07 5.12
N LEU A 245 -34.01 21.70 3.87
CA LEU A 245 -34.89 22.46 2.99
C LEU A 245 -36.36 22.19 3.29
N ASP A 246 -37.20 23.22 3.15
CA ASP A 246 -38.64 23.06 3.26
C ASP A 246 -39.19 22.30 2.05
N LYS A 247 -39.66 21.07 2.27
CA LYS A 247 -40.21 20.21 1.21
C LYS A 247 -41.50 20.77 0.62
N GLY A 248 -42.26 21.56 1.40
CA GLY A 248 -43.54 22.16 0.99
C GLY A 248 -43.42 23.40 0.09
N SER A 249 -42.26 24.06 0.06
CA SER A 249 -42.06 25.26 -0.75
C SER A 249 -41.63 24.94 -2.19
N LEU A 250 -42.31 25.56 -3.16
CA LEU A 250 -41.96 25.46 -4.59
C LEU A 250 -40.77 26.37 -4.98
N LYS A 251 -40.46 27.39 -4.17
CA LYS A 251 -39.39 28.36 -4.44
C LYS A 251 -38.68 28.74 -3.14
N GLY A 252 -37.35 28.66 -3.15
CA GLY A 252 -36.55 29.00 -1.97
C GLY A 252 -36.72 30.48 -1.59
N SER A 253 -36.80 30.77 -0.30
CA SER A 253 -36.73 32.15 0.19
C SER A 253 -35.38 32.77 -0.16
N VAL A 254 -35.27 34.10 -0.23
CA VAL A 254 -33.99 34.79 -0.49
C VAL A 254 -32.95 34.42 0.57
N ALA A 255 -33.34 34.39 1.84
CA ALA A 255 -32.47 34.01 2.95
C ALA A 255 -32.03 32.54 2.89
N GLU A 256 -32.94 31.64 2.50
CA GLU A 256 -32.65 30.22 2.31
C GLU A 256 -31.69 30.00 1.13
N THR A 257 -31.93 30.69 0.01
CA THR A 257 -31.09 30.64 -1.18
C THR A 257 -29.68 31.11 -0.87
N GLN A 258 -29.52 32.20 -0.13
CA GLN A 258 -28.20 32.71 0.27
C GLN A 258 -27.45 31.69 1.14
N ARG A 259 -28.12 31.14 2.17
CA ARG A 259 -27.53 30.12 3.05
C ARG A 259 -27.10 28.87 2.27
N VAL A 260 -27.96 28.38 1.38
CA VAL A 260 -27.69 27.21 0.53
C VAL A 260 -26.52 27.49 -0.41
N THR A 261 -26.46 28.68 -1.02
CA THR A 261 -25.35 29.10 -1.88
C THR A 261 -24.01 29.06 -1.14
N ASP A 262 -23.96 29.61 0.07
CA ASP A 262 -22.72 29.70 0.84
C ASP A 262 -22.24 28.31 1.31
N GLU A 263 -23.16 27.44 1.74
CA GLU A 263 -22.86 26.05 2.09
C GLU A 263 -22.40 25.24 0.87
N LEU A 264 -23.08 25.38 -0.26
CA LEU A 264 -22.68 24.71 -1.49
C LEU A 264 -21.32 25.21 -1.99
N ARG A 265 -21.00 26.51 -1.85
CA ARG A 265 -19.67 27.03 -2.19
C ARG A 265 -18.58 26.38 -1.33
N ARG A 266 -18.85 26.18 -0.04
CA ARG A 266 -17.95 25.44 0.87
C ARG A 266 -17.77 23.98 0.42
N ILE A 267 -18.87 23.28 0.12
CA ILE A 267 -18.84 21.89 -0.35
C ILE A 267 -18.09 21.78 -1.68
N SER A 268 -18.35 22.67 -2.64
CA SER A 268 -17.69 22.71 -3.94
C SER A 268 -16.18 22.92 -3.81
N LYS A 269 -15.74 23.86 -2.95
CA LYS A 269 -14.32 24.07 -2.67
C LYS A 269 -13.67 22.82 -2.08
N ARG A 270 -14.33 22.15 -1.14
CA ARG A 270 -13.86 20.89 -0.54
C ARG A 270 -13.78 19.77 -1.57
N HIS A 271 -14.79 19.64 -2.45
CA HIS A 271 -14.80 18.67 -3.53
C HIS A 271 -13.59 18.86 -4.46
N GLN A 272 -13.29 20.11 -4.83
CA GLN A 272 -12.11 20.42 -5.63
C GLN A 272 -10.81 20.04 -4.91
N GLN A 273 -10.68 20.35 -3.62
CA GLN A 273 -9.49 19.98 -2.83
C GLN A 273 -9.27 18.46 -2.77
N ILE A 274 -10.35 17.67 -2.72
CA ILE A 274 -10.25 16.20 -2.72
C ILE A 274 -9.88 15.68 -4.11
N ILE A 275 -10.43 16.27 -5.18
CA ILE A 275 -10.03 15.95 -6.55
C ILE A 275 -8.53 16.22 -6.76
N ASP A 276 -8.05 17.38 -6.30
CA ASP A 276 -6.64 17.75 -6.38
C ASP A 276 -5.77 16.76 -5.58
N LEU A 277 -6.22 16.35 -4.39
CA LEU A 277 -5.57 15.31 -3.59
C LEU A 277 -5.51 13.97 -4.32
N VAL A 278 -6.59 13.54 -4.99
CA VAL A 278 -6.59 12.31 -5.80
C VAL A 278 -5.55 12.39 -6.91
N ALA A 279 -5.42 13.55 -7.59
CA ALA A 279 -4.41 13.74 -8.61
C ALA A 279 -2.98 13.65 -8.03
N GLU A 280 -2.74 14.24 -6.87
CA GLU A 280 -1.45 14.12 -6.17
C GLU A 280 -1.16 12.66 -5.77
N VAL A 281 -2.14 11.94 -5.21
CA VAL A 281 -2.02 10.52 -4.85
C VAL A 281 -1.68 9.69 -6.09
N ARG A 282 -2.39 9.92 -7.20
CA ARG A 282 -2.12 9.24 -8.48
C ARG A 282 -0.67 9.45 -8.89
N THR A 283 -0.18 10.68 -8.95
CA THR A 283 1.19 10.95 -9.39
C THR A 283 2.27 10.44 -8.43
N ALA A 284 2.00 10.44 -7.11
CA ALA A 284 2.94 9.99 -6.09
C ALA A 284 3.07 8.46 -6.06
N PHE A 285 1.95 7.73 -6.19
CA PHE A 285 1.90 6.28 -6.01
C PHE A 285 1.91 5.48 -7.32
N THR A 286 1.78 6.11 -8.50
CA THR A 286 1.78 5.43 -9.81
C THR A 286 2.91 4.39 -9.96
N PRO A 287 4.19 4.68 -9.66
CA PRO A 287 5.27 3.69 -9.81
C PRO A 287 5.10 2.50 -8.88
N ASN A 288 4.60 2.74 -7.65
CA ASN A 288 4.37 1.69 -6.67
C ASN A 288 3.19 0.80 -7.06
N VAL A 289 2.09 1.38 -7.54
CA VAL A 289 0.93 0.65 -8.06
C VAL A 289 1.34 -0.22 -9.25
N LEU A 290 2.05 0.35 -10.22
CA LEU A 290 2.51 -0.39 -11.40
C LEU A 290 3.36 -1.59 -10.98
N LEU A 291 4.35 -1.36 -10.11
CA LEU A 291 5.21 -2.43 -9.60
C LEU A 291 4.41 -3.50 -8.86
N ALA A 292 3.44 -3.12 -8.02
CA ALA A 292 2.61 -4.06 -7.29
C ALA A 292 1.83 -4.99 -8.22
N TYR A 293 1.15 -4.46 -9.24
CA TYR A 293 0.42 -5.28 -10.22
C TYR A 293 1.35 -6.17 -11.06
N THR A 294 2.49 -5.64 -11.52
CA THR A 294 3.42 -6.45 -12.33
C THR A 294 4.10 -7.55 -11.51
N ALA A 295 4.53 -7.22 -10.28
CA ALA A 295 5.19 -8.19 -9.41
C ALA A 295 4.21 -9.28 -8.95
N THR A 296 3.01 -8.90 -8.51
CA THR A 296 1.97 -9.87 -8.12
C THR A 296 1.60 -10.79 -9.29
N ALA A 297 1.45 -10.27 -10.51
CA ALA A 297 1.15 -11.09 -11.69
C ALA A 297 2.26 -12.12 -11.99
N ILE A 298 3.53 -11.69 -11.97
CA ILE A 298 4.70 -12.58 -12.19
C ILE A 298 4.78 -13.62 -11.07
N ILE A 299 4.69 -13.19 -9.82
CA ILE A 299 4.75 -14.06 -8.64
C ILE A 299 3.62 -15.09 -8.69
N MET A 300 2.38 -14.67 -8.96
CA MET A 300 1.25 -15.59 -9.07
C MET A 300 1.48 -16.63 -10.16
N CYS A 301 2.03 -16.25 -11.32
CA CYS A 301 2.36 -17.20 -12.38
C CYS A 301 3.39 -18.24 -11.89
N ILE A 302 4.48 -17.80 -11.26
CA ILE A 302 5.53 -18.69 -10.74
C ILE A 302 5.00 -19.62 -9.66
N VAL A 303 4.23 -19.09 -8.71
CA VAL A 303 3.66 -19.85 -7.59
C VAL A 303 2.69 -20.91 -8.12
N CYS A 304 1.94 -20.61 -9.18
CA CYS A 304 1.06 -21.58 -9.84
C CYS A 304 1.85 -22.74 -10.46
N VAL A 305 2.94 -22.46 -11.17
CA VAL A 305 3.84 -23.49 -11.70
C VAL A 305 4.43 -24.31 -10.55
N ALA A 306 4.95 -23.63 -9.52
CA ALA A 306 5.56 -24.27 -8.36
C ALA A 306 4.58 -25.21 -7.64
N MET A 307 3.29 -24.83 -7.50
CA MET A 307 2.27 -25.70 -6.91
C MET A 307 1.96 -26.97 -7.72
N LEU A 308 2.20 -26.95 -9.04
CA LEU A 308 2.01 -28.11 -9.92
C LEU A 308 3.24 -29.02 -9.95
N VAL A 309 4.45 -28.45 -9.88
CA VAL A 309 5.72 -29.18 -10.04
C VAL A 309 6.32 -29.64 -8.72
N VAL A 310 6.17 -28.85 -7.65
CA VAL A 310 6.81 -29.13 -6.36
C VAL A 310 5.95 -30.08 -5.53
N GLU A 311 6.55 -31.18 -5.10
CA GLU A 311 5.93 -32.18 -4.22
C GLU A 311 6.37 -32.00 -2.76
N GLY A 312 5.58 -32.56 -1.83
CA GLY A 312 5.92 -32.60 -0.40
C GLY A 312 5.64 -31.30 0.37
N ILE A 313 6.36 -31.13 1.49
CA ILE A 313 6.09 -30.09 2.49
C ILE A 313 6.30 -28.67 1.93
N TYR A 314 7.19 -28.49 0.96
CA TYR A 314 7.40 -27.20 0.29
C TYR A 314 6.14 -26.66 -0.41
N LYS A 315 5.23 -27.54 -0.83
CA LYS A 315 3.94 -27.12 -1.40
C LYS A 315 3.09 -26.31 -0.39
N LEU A 316 3.23 -26.59 0.91
CA LEU A 316 2.50 -25.89 1.97
C LEU A 316 3.02 -24.47 2.22
N THR A 317 4.22 -24.10 1.73
CA THR A 317 4.72 -22.72 1.84
C THR A 317 4.21 -21.81 0.73
N TYR A 318 3.96 -22.37 -0.46
CA TYR A 318 3.49 -21.63 -1.63
C TYR A 318 2.01 -21.20 -1.51
N LEU A 319 1.16 -21.98 -0.85
CA LEU A 319 -0.27 -21.70 -0.76
C LEU A 319 -0.58 -20.42 0.07
N PRO A 320 -0.03 -20.22 1.28
CA PRO A 320 -0.20 -18.97 2.02
C PRO A 320 0.37 -17.76 1.29
N TYR A 321 1.45 -17.96 0.52
CA TYR A 321 2.06 -16.90 -0.27
C TYR A 321 1.19 -16.46 -1.45
N ALA A 322 0.63 -17.41 -2.22
CA ALA A 322 -0.38 -17.11 -3.24
C ALA A 322 -1.58 -16.35 -2.66
N PHE A 323 -2.06 -16.77 -1.50
CA PHE A 323 -3.20 -16.11 -0.84
C PHE A 323 -2.86 -14.67 -0.42
N ALA A 324 -1.65 -14.43 0.09
CA ALA A 324 -1.18 -13.09 0.44
C ALA A 324 -1.08 -12.17 -0.79
N GLU A 325 -0.50 -12.65 -1.89
CA GLU A 325 -0.37 -11.87 -3.14
C GLU A 325 -1.73 -11.62 -3.81
N LEU A 326 -2.65 -12.58 -3.75
CA LEU A 326 -4.03 -12.38 -4.23
C LEU A 326 -4.78 -11.34 -3.40
N THR A 327 -4.63 -11.38 -2.07
CA THR A 327 -5.22 -10.39 -1.15
C THR A 327 -4.64 -9.01 -1.44
N LEU A 328 -3.34 -8.93 -1.74
CA LEU A 328 -2.69 -7.69 -2.12
C LEU A 328 -3.28 -7.11 -3.41
N LEU A 329 -3.38 -7.93 -4.47
CA LEU A 329 -3.97 -7.50 -5.74
C LEU A 329 -5.44 -7.05 -5.58
N PHE A 330 -6.21 -7.78 -4.76
CA PHE A 330 -7.57 -7.39 -4.38
C PHE A 330 -7.59 -6.02 -3.72
N LEU A 331 -6.72 -5.77 -2.74
CA LEU A 331 -6.69 -4.50 -2.01
C LEU A 331 -6.42 -3.29 -2.92
N TYR A 332 -5.47 -3.42 -3.86
CA TYR A 332 -5.20 -2.37 -4.83
C TYR A 332 -6.41 -2.09 -5.73
N SER A 333 -7.01 -3.14 -6.25
CA SER A 333 -8.16 -3.07 -7.16
C SER A 333 -9.41 -2.53 -6.47
N TYR A 334 -9.64 -2.95 -5.22
CA TYR A 334 -10.69 -2.44 -4.36
C TYR A 334 -10.47 -0.96 -4.05
N SER A 335 -9.24 -0.58 -3.67
CA SER A 335 -8.90 0.81 -3.33
C SER A 335 -9.16 1.79 -4.49
N GLY A 336 -8.86 1.40 -5.73
CA GLY A 336 -9.18 2.24 -6.89
C GLY A 336 -10.68 2.30 -7.19
N THR A 337 -11.37 1.15 -7.10
CA THR A 337 -12.83 1.06 -7.34
C THR A 337 -13.64 1.91 -6.35
N ILE A 338 -13.34 1.83 -5.05
CA ILE A 338 -14.10 2.60 -4.04
C ILE A 338 -13.96 4.11 -4.23
N ILE A 339 -12.80 4.61 -4.66
CA ILE A 339 -12.60 6.05 -4.91
C ILE A 339 -13.44 6.47 -6.11
N ARG A 340 -13.40 5.69 -7.19
CA ARG A 340 -14.19 5.95 -8.40
C ARG A 340 -15.68 5.96 -8.08
N ASP A 341 -16.20 4.88 -7.50
CA ASP A 341 -17.62 4.72 -7.19
C ASP A 341 -18.12 5.82 -6.24
N SER A 342 -17.32 6.18 -5.23
CA SER A 342 -17.69 7.26 -4.30
C SER A 342 -17.68 8.64 -4.95
N SER A 343 -16.77 8.90 -5.88
CA SER A 343 -16.74 10.14 -6.66
C SER A 343 -17.93 10.22 -7.63
N GLU A 344 -18.29 9.12 -8.28
CA GLU A 344 -19.42 9.06 -9.23
C GLU A 344 -20.77 9.18 -8.50
N THR A 345 -20.90 8.60 -7.31
CA THR A 345 -22.14 8.66 -6.50
C THR A 345 -22.55 10.11 -6.17
N LEU A 346 -21.59 11.05 -6.10
CA LEU A 346 -21.89 12.47 -5.89
C LEU A 346 -22.77 13.07 -7.00
N GLN A 347 -22.73 12.52 -8.21
CA GLN A 347 -23.62 12.94 -9.30
C GLN A 347 -25.08 12.71 -8.93
N THR A 348 -25.43 11.51 -8.47
CA THR A 348 -26.81 11.14 -8.11
C THR A 348 -27.29 12.00 -6.95
N VAL A 349 -26.45 12.18 -5.93
CA VAL A 349 -26.77 13.00 -4.76
C VAL A 349 -26.98 14.47 -5.14
N ALA A 350 -26.15 15.01 -6.04
CA ALA A 350 -26.31 16.36 -6.57
C ALA A 350 -27.56 16.51 -7.46
N TYR A 351 -27.96 15.44 -8.17
CA TYR A 351 -29.16 15.40 -8.99
C TYR A 351 -30.44 15.42 -8.15
N ASP A 352 -30.46 14.65 -7.06
CA ASP A 352 -31.58 14.56 -6.12
C ASP A 352 -31.76 15.83 -5.26
N PHE A 353 -30.73 16.68 -5.21
CA PHE A 353 -30.85 17.99 -4.58
C PHE A 353 -31.90 18.84 -5.33
N PRO A 354 -32.82 19.55 -4.66
CA PRO A 354 -33.87 20.32 -5.32
C PRO A 354 -33.36 21.66 -5.90
N TRP A 355 -32.34 21.59 -6.76
CA TRP A 355 -31.61 22.73 -7.32
C TRP A 355 -32.52 23.68 -8.10
N TYR A 356 -33.57 23.16 -8.74
CA TYR A 356 -34.54 23.93 -9.53
C TYR A 356 -35.32 24.99 -8.72
N ARG A 357 -35.33 24.90 -7.39
CA ARG A 357 -36.03 25.86 -6.50
C ARG A 357 -35.24 27.15 -6.23
N PHE A 358 -33.96 27.19 -6.60
CA PHE A 358 -33.04 28.26 -6.25
C PHE A 358 -32.68 29.18 -7.43
N ASP A 359 -31.96 30.26 -7.12
CA ASP A 359 -31.51 31.23 -8.11
C ASP A 359 -30.52 30.63 -9.13
N ARG A 360 -30.13 31.44 -10.12
CA ARG A 360 -29.21 30.99 -11.18
C ARG A 360 -27.86 30.55 -10.62
N ASN A 361 -27.32 31.28 -9.63
CA ASN A 361 -25.98 30.99 -9.11
C ASN A 361 -25.94 29.65 -8.37
N THR A 362 -26.92 29.39 -7.50
CA THR A 362 -27.05 28.11 -6.79
C THR A 362 -27.19 26.94 -7.76
N ARG A 363 -28.06 27.10 -8.77
CA ARG A 363 -28.29 26.07 -9.79
C ARG A 363 -27.02 25.72 -10.55
N HIS A 364 -26.28 26.72 -11.01
CA HIS A 364 -25.03 26.52 -11.72
C HIS A 364 -23.99 25.78 -10.85
N LEU A 365 -23.90 26.08 -9.55
CA LEU A 365 -22.91 25.44 -8.70
C LEU A 365 -23.16 23.93 -8.54
N ILE A 366 -24.42 23.54 -8.34
CA ILE A 366 -24.80 22.12 -8.22
C ILE A 366 -24.61 21.40 -9.55
N GLN A 367 -24.97 22.04 -10.67
CA GLN A 367 -24.73 21.49 -12.00
C GLN A 367 -23.23 21.27 -12.25
N MET A 368 -22.35 22.18 -11.82
CA MET A 368 -20.90 22.00 -11.93
C MET A 368 -20.40 20.83 -11.08
N ILE A 369 -20.92 20.65 -9.86
CA ILE A 369 -20.62 19.47 -9.03
C ILE A 369 -21.05 18.18 -9.74
N MET A 370 -22.27 18.17 -10.30
CA MET A 370 -22.84 17.03 -11.01
C MET A 370 -22.04 16.66 -12.26
N ILE A 371 -21.73 17.63 -13.11
CA ILE A 371 -20.94 17.42 -14.33
C ILE A 371 -19.53 16.94 -13.97
N ARG A 372 -18.91 17.51 -12.94
CA ARG A 372 -17.58 17.06 -12.53
C ARG A 372 -17.60 15.64 -11.97
N ALA A 373 -18.63 15.26 -11.21
CA ALA A 373 -18.76 13.93 -10.62
C ALA A 373 -18.91 12.82 -11.69
N GLN A 374 -19.48 13.12 -12.87
CA GLN A 374 -19.60 12.18 -13.99
C GLN A 374 -18.27 11.63 -14.51
N HIS A 375 -17.19 12.42 -14.40
CA HIS A 375 -15.86 11.97 -14.85
C HIS A 375 -15.16 11.03 -13.87
N GLY A 376 -15.74 10.79 -12.69
CA GLY A 376 -15.09 10.03 -11.62
C GLY A 376 -13.78 10.67 -11.14
N SER A 377 -13.19 10.05 -10.13
CA SER A 377 -11.83 10.37 -9.67
C SER A 377 -11.11 9.04 -9.54
N ASN A 378 -10.10 8.81 -10.38
CA ASN A 378 -9.43 7.51 -10.44
C ASN A 378 -7.95 7.64 -10.08
N VAL A 379 -7.44 6.60 -9.42
CA VAL A 379 -6.01 6.41 -9.18
C VAL A 379 -5.46 5.45 -10.25
N ASP A 380 -5.71 5.80 -11.51
CA ASP A 380 -5.30 4.96 -12.63
C ASP A 380 -3.82 5.12 -12.94
N VAL A 381 -3.19 4.01 -13.28
CA VAL A 381 -1.84 4.02 -13.84
C VAL A 381 -1.91 4.21 -15.36
N PRO A 382 -0.85 4.66 -16.03
CA PRO A 382 -0.89 4.97 -17.47
C PRO A 382 -1.35 3.81 -18.38
N PHE A 383 -1.20 2.55 -17.93
CA PHE A 383 -1.42 1.37 -18.74
C PHE A 383 -2.75 0.64 -18.49
N PHE A 384 -3.36 0.81 -17.31
CA PHE A 384 -4.59 0.12 -16.94
C PHE A 384 -5.31 0.82 -15.78
N GLU A 385 -6.62 0.56 -15.67
CA GLU A 385 -7.44 1.06 -14.57
C GLU A 385 -7.30 0.18 -13.33
N THR A 386 -7.17 0.83 -12.16
CA THR A 386 -7.11 0.13 -10.87
C THR A 386 -8.51 -0.26 -10.42
N SER A 387 -9.07 -1.31 -11.01
CA SER A 387 -10.47 -1.69 -10.80
C SER A 387 -10.65 -3.16 -10.43
N MET A 388 -11.78 -3.48 -9.78
CA MET A 388 -12.20 -4.86 -9.52
C MET A 388 -12.45 -5.66 -10.80
N ALA A 389 -12.76 -4.98 -11.92
CA ALA A 389 -12.82 -5.61 -13.23
C ALA A 389 -11.44 -6.11 -13.69
N SER A 390 -10.39 -5.29 -13.51
CA SER A 390 -9.00 -5.68 -13.77
C SER A 390 -8.58 -6.87 -12.88
N PHE A 391 -8.94 -6.87 -11.60
CA PHE A 391 -8.73 -8.02 -10.70
C PHE A 391 -9.39 -9.29 -11.23
N SER A 392 -10.68 -9.23 -11.57
CA SER A 392 -11.42 -10.39 -12.08
C SER A 392 -10.81 -10.93 -13.37
N ALA A 393 -10.37 -10.05 -14.28
CA ALA A 393 -9.68 -10.44 -15.51
C ALA A 393 -8.36 -11.16 -15.21
N ILE A 394 -7.52 -10.61 -14.32
CA ILE A 394 -6.23 -11.21 -13.95
C ILE A 394 -6.44 -12.61 -13.32
N VAL A 395 -7.37 -12.73 -12.36
CA VAL A 395 -7.64 -14.01 -11.68
C VAL A 395 -8.19 -15.05 -12.65
N ARG A 396 -9.08 -14.66 -13.56
CA ARG A 396 -9.64 -15.56 -14.58
C ARG A 396 -8.56 -16.07 -15.52
N THR A 397 -7.73 -15.16 -16.03
CA THR A 397 -6.62 -15.49 -16.92
C THR A 397 -5.60 -16.40 -16.22
N ALA A 398 -5.23 -16.10 -14.97
CA ALA A 398 -4.35 -16.96 -14.17
C ALA A 398 -4.94 -18.37 -13.99
N SER A 399 -6.23 -18.47 -13.65
CA SER A 399 -6.94 -19.75 -13.50
C SER A 399 -6.97 -20.57 -14.79
N SER A 400 -7.20 -19.91 -15.93
CA SER A 400 -7.12 -20.54 -17.25
C SER A 400 -5.72 -21.07 -17.55
N TYR A 401 -4.67 -20.29 -17.26
CA TYR A 401 -3.29 -20.75 -17.43
C TYR A 401 -2.92 -21.92 -16.50
N ILE A 402 -3.39 -21.93 -15.25
CA ILE A 402 -3.20 -23.06 -14.33
C ILE A 402 -3.83 -24.33 -14.92
N THR A 403 -5.08 -24.23 -15.39
CA THR A 403 -5.81 -25.38 -15.93
C THR A 403 -5.15 -25.89 -17.22
N LEU A 404 -4.68 -24.97 -18.07
CA LEU A 404 -3.93 -25.30 -19.27
C LEU A 404 -2.62 -26.02 -18.93
N MET A 405 -1.81 -25.48 -18.01
CA MET A 405 -0.56 -26.15 -17.61
C MET A 405 -0.80 -27.50 -16.96
N LYS A 406 -1.85 -27.64 -16.14
CA LYS A 406 -2.26 -28.92 -15.57
C LYS A 406 -2.69 -29.94 -16.63
N SER A 407 -3.12 -29.51 -17.82
CA SER A 407 -3.41 -30.45 -18.92
C SER A 407 -2.17 -30.91 -19.68
N PHE A 408 -1.05 -30.18 -19.57
CA PHE A 408 0.21 -30.51 -20.22
C PHE A 408 1.20 -31.26 -19.30
N LEU A 409 1.10 -31.08 -17.98
CA LEU A 409 1.81 -31.84 -16.95
C LEU A 409 1.02 -33.09 -16.57
#